data_AF-A0A493TAQ1-F1
#
_entry.id   AF-A0A493TAQ1-F1
#
_cell.length_a   1.000
_cell.length_b   1.000
_cell.length_c   1.000
_cell.angle_alpha   90.00
_cell.angle_beta   90.00
_cell.angle_gamma   90.00
#
_symmetry.space_group_name_H-M   'P 1'
#
loop_
_entity.id
_entity.type
_entity.pdbx_description
1 polymer ?
#
loop_
_entity_poly.entity_id
_entity_poly.type
_entity_poly.pdbx_seq_one_letter_code
_entity_poly.pdbx_strand_id
1 'polypeptide(L)'
;MWVTALLLLLLLPLLLLLLGRRGASRLEPAGRAVLITGCDSGFGHLLALRLHRLGFTVFAGCLCPGGAGAQRLQREAAAGAGRLRVLRLDVTCGRDVQAAKELVLSHLPDRGERQEV
;
A
#
# COMPACT_ATOMS: atom_id res chain seq x y z
N MET A 1 -49.14 10.36 4.64
CA MET A 1 -48.19 9.50 5.38
C MET A 1 -47.40 8.55 4.48
N TRP A 2 -48.00 7.98 3.42
CA TRP A 2 -47.28 7.06 2.51
C TRP A 2 -46.34 7.75 1.51
N VAL A 3 -46.70 8.95 1.03
CA VAL A 3 -45.86 9.72 0.11
C VAL A 3 -44.52 10.10 0.74
N THR A 4 -44.52 10.50 2.01
CA THR A 4 -43.30 10.80 2.77
C THR A 4 -42.43 9.56 2.98
N ALA A 5 -43.04 8.38 3.18
CA ALA A 5 -42.32 7.12 3.29
C ALA A 5 -41.65 6.72 1.96
N LEU A 6 -42.35 6.91 0.83
CA LEU A 6 -41.80 6.66 -0.51
C LEU A 6 -40.66 7.64 -0.85
N LEU A 7 -40.81 8.92 -0.49
CA LEU A 7 -39.75 9.92 -0.65
C LEU A 7 -38.51 9.57 0.18
N LEU A 8 -38.67 9.16 1.44
CA LEU A 8 -37.53 8.72 2.27
C LEU A 8 -36.88 7.44 1.71
N LEU A 9 -37.67 6.48 1.23
CA LEU A 9 -37.17 5.23 0.65
C LEU A 9 -36.33 5.46 -0.62
N LEU A 10 -36.64 6.50 -1.40
CA LEU A 10 -35.87 6.89 -2.60
C LEU A 10 -34.71 7.84 -2.29
N LEU A 11 -34.89 8.78 -1.36
CA LEU A 11 -33.87 9.77 -0.97
C LEU A 11 -32.77 9.15 -0.11
N LEU A 12 -33.07 8.17 0.74
CA LEU A 12 -32.09 7.49 1.59
C LEU A 12 -30.99 6.78 0.78
N PRO A 13 -31.26 5.90 -0.20
CA PRO A 13 -30.22 5.27 -1.00
C PRO A 13 -29.48 6.27 -1.89
N LEU A 14 -30.16 7.32 -2.39
CA LEU A 14 -29.51 8.41 -3.13
C LEU A 14 -28.53 9.18 -2.23
N LEU A 15 -28.93 9.48 -0.99
CA LEU A 15 -28.09 10.11 0.02
C LEU A 15 -26.92 9.21 0.42
N LEU A 16 -27.16 7.90 0.62
CA LEU A 16 -26.11 6.91 0.90
C LEU A 16 -25.14 6.78 -0.28
N LEU A 17 -25.61 6.84 -1.52
CA LEU A 17 -24.77 6.87 -2.73
C LEU A 17 -23.93 8.14 -2.81
N LEU A 18 -24.49 9.30 -2.48
CA LEU A 18 -23.76 10.57 -2.47
C LEU A 18 -22.75 10.64 -1.32
N LEU A 19 -23.08 10.08 -0.16
CA LEU A 19 -22.17 9.95 0.99
C LEU A 19 -21.07 8.90 0.72
N GLY A 20 -21.40 7.79 0.05
CA GLY A 20 -20.44 6.77 -0.39
C GLY A 20 -19.55 7.22 -1.56
N ARG A 21 -19.95 8.31 -2.25
CA ARG A 21 -19.15 9.01 -3.28
C ARG A 21 -18.22 10.08 -2.71
N ARG A 22 -18.05 10.17 -1.39
CA ARG A 22 -16.90 10.88 -0.79
C ARG A 22 -15.63 10.14 -1.19
N GLY A 23 -15.20 10.44 -2.41
CA GLY A 23 -14.14 9.74 -3.11
C GLY A 23 -12.85 9.87 -2.34
N ALA A 24 -12.19 8.74 -2.14
CA ALA A 24 -10.76 8.75 -1.92
C ALA A 24 -10.15 9.54 -3.08
N SER A 25 -9.43 10.62 -2.76
CA SER A 25 -8.61 11.35 -3.72
C SER A 25 -7.82 10.32 -4.51
N ARG A 26 -7.89 10.33 -5.85
CA ARG A 26 -7.04 9.45 -6.66
C ARG A 26 -5.59 9.81 -6.33
N LEU A 27 -4.91 8.91 -5.64
CA LEU A 27 -3.49 9.04 -5.36
C LEU A 27 -2.74 8.70 -6.64
N GLU A 28 -2.04 9.68 -7.20
CA GLU A 28 -1.11 9.46 -8.29
C GLU A 28 0.08 8.61 -7.77
N PRO A 29 0.30 7.39 -8.30
CA PRO A 29 1.33 6.48 -7.79
C PRO A 29 2.76 6.98 -7.99
N ALA A 30 2.98 7.78 -9.04
CA ALA A 30 4.30 8.27 -9.39
C ALA A 30 4.89 9.17 -8.30
N GLY A 31 6.08 8.80 -7.81
CA GLY A 31 6.79 9.50 -6.74
C GLY A 31 6.22 9.24 -5.33
N ARG A 32 5.31 8.28 -5.17
CA ARG A 32 4.83 7.84 -3.85
C ARG A 32 5.48 6.52 -3.46
N ALA A 33 5.78 6.38 -2.17
CA ALA A 33 6.31 5.16 -1.60
C ALA A 33 5.32 4.53 -0.61
N VAL A 34 5.37 3.20 -0.49
CA VAL A 34 4.60 2.42 0.48
C VAL A 34 5.51 1.39 1.16
N LEU A 35 5.40 1.24 2.48
CA LEU A 35 5.99 0.13 3.22
C LEU A 35 4.86 -0.84 3.58
N ILE A 36 5.03 -2.12 3.23
CA ILE A 36 4.06 -3.18 3.52
C ILE A 36 4.76 -4.21 4.40
N THR A 37 4.16 -4.58 5.53
CA THR A 37 4.66 -5.64 6.40
C THR A 37 4.01 -6.99 6.04
N GLY A 38 4.70 -8.11 6.28
CA GLY A 38 4.17 -9.45 6.03
C GLY A 38 4.04 -9.79 4.54
N CYS A 39 5.08 -9.52 3.74
CA CYS A 39 5.05 -9.73 2.30
C CYS A 39 5.54 -11.12 1.83
N ASP A 40 5.89 -12.02 2.74
CA ASP A 40 6.38 -13.37 2.38
C ASP A 40 5.32 -14.21 1.64
N SER A 41 4.02 -13.96 1.88
CA SER A 41 2.94 -14.71 1.25
C SER A 41 1.59 -13.98 1.31
N GLY A 42 0.53 -14.64 0.83
CA GLY A 42 -0.86 -14.22 1.02
C GLY A 42 -1.16 -12.81 0.52
N PHE A 43 -1.94 -12.08 1.30
CA PHE A 43 -2.44 -10.76 0.93
C PHE A 43 -1.31 -9.71 0.80
N GLY A 44 -0.34 -9.70 1.72
CA GLY A 44 0.78 -8.76 1.67
C GLY A 44 1.60 -8.89 0.39
N HIS A 45 1.89 -10.14 -0.03
CA HIS A 45 2.56 -10.43 -1.31
C HIS A 45 1.76 -9.88 -2.51
N LEU A 46 0.46 -10.20 -2.57
CA LEU A 46 -0.40 -9.76 -3.67
C LEU A 46 -0.54 -8.24 -3.71
N LEU A 47 -0.68 -7.60 -2.54
CA LEU A 47 -0.76 -6.15 -2.40
C LEU A 47 0.52 -5.47 -2.87
N ALA A 48 1.70 -5.99 -2.48
CA ALA A 48 2.99 -5.47 -2.89
C ALA A 48 3.12 -5.45 -4.42
N LEU A 49 2.74 -6.54 -5.09
CA LEU A 49 2.75 -6.60 -6.55
C LEU A 49 1.70 -5.70 -7.19
N ARG A 50 0.52 -5.59 -6.59
CA ARG A 50 -0.55 -4.73 -7.10
C ARG A 50 -0.11 -3.27 -7.07
N LEU A 51 0.43 -2.79 -5.95
CA LEU A 51 0.91 -1.41 -5.81
C LEU A 51 2.13 -1.15 -6.68
N HIS A 52 3.04 -2.13 -6.81
CA HIS A 52 4.16 -2.03 -7.73
C HIS A 52 3.70 -1.85 -9.19
N ARG A 53 2.72 -2.64 -9.65
CA ARG A 53 2.14 -2.52 -11.00
C ARG A 53 1.39 -1.20 -11.22
N LEU A 54 0.76 -0.66 -10.18
CA LEU A 54 0.12 0.66 -10.24
C LEU A 54 1.15 1.79 -10.29
N GLY A 55 2.40 1.53 -9.89
CA GLY A 55 3.52 2.43 -10.10
C GLY A 55 4.12 3.04 -8.84
N PHE A 56 3.74 2.55 -7.67
CA PHE A 56 4.36 2.94 -6.40
C PHE A 56 5.79 2.40 -6.27
N THR A 57 6.62 3.12 -5.53
CA THR A 57 7.82 2.54 -4.91
C THR A 57 7.38 1.70 -3.71
N VAL A 58 7.66 0.40 -3.72
CA VAL A 58 7.20 -0.55 -2.71
C VAL A 58 8.38 -1.07 -1.91
N PHE A 59 8.34 -0.87 -0.60
CA PHE A 59 9.20 -1.54 0.36
C PHE A 59 8.43 -2.71 0.95
N ALA A 60 8.81 -3.93 0.58
CA ALA A 60 8.17 -5.15 1.03
C ALA A 60 8.93 -5.72 2.22
N GLY A 61 8.39 -5.53 3.42
CA GLY A 61 8.89 -6.11 4.66
C GLY A 61 8.54 -7.58 4.74
N CYS A 62 9.58 -8.41 4.73
CA CYS A 62 9.48 -9.87 4.84
C CYS A 62 10.18 -10.35 6.10
N LEU A 63 9.62 -11.37 6.75
CA LEU A 63 10.32 -12.07 7.81
C LEU A 63 11.55 -12.78 7.21
N CYS A 64 11.43 -13.48 6.08
CA CYS A 64 12.57 -14.19 5.51
C CYS A 64 12.87 -13.70 4.10
N PRO A 65 13.69 -12.63 3.91
CA PRO A 65 14.03 -12.12 2.59
C PRO A 65 14.68 -13.16 1.65
N GLY A 66 15.44 -14.10 2.22
CA GLY A 66 16.01 -15.23 1.48
C GLY A 66 15.04 -16.41 1.30
N GLY A 67 13.85 -16.36 1.90
CA GLY A 67 12.84 -17.41 1.80
C GLY A 67 12.15 -17.44 0.43
N ALA A 68 11.53 -18.58 0.10
CA ALA A 68 10.91 -18.80 -1.20
C ALA A 68 9.86 -17.73 -1.57
N GLY A 69 9.07 -17.28 -0.59
CA GLY A 69 8.05 -16.26 -0.76
C GLY A 69 8.62 -14.90 -1.18
N ALA A 70 9.59 -14.40 -0.42
CA ALA A 70 10.30 -13.16 -0.71
C ALA A 70 11.06 -13.19 -2.06
N GLN A 71 11.75 -14.30 -2.36
CA GLN A 71 12.42 -14.47 -3.65
C GLN A 71 11.43 -14.54 -4.81
N ARG A 72 10.27 -15.16 -4.61
CA ARG A 72 9.19 -15.18 -5.60
C ARG A 72 8.65 -13.76 -5.83
N LEU A 73 8.45 -12.99 -4.75
CA LEU A 73 8.01 -11.59 -4.84
C LEU A 73 8.97 -10.74 -5.67
N GLN A 74 10.29 -10.85 -5.43
CA GLN A 74 11.30 -10.14 -6.22
C GLN A 74 11.25 -10.53 -7.70
N ARG A 75 11.17 -11.83 -8.01
CA ARG A 75 11.09 -12.33 -9.40
C ARG A 75 9.84 -11.84 -10.12
N GLU A 76 8.68 -11.90 -9.47
CA GLU A 76 7.41 -11.42 -10.02
C GLU A 76 7.38 -9.89 -10.23
N ALA A 77 8.23 -9.15 -9.52
CA ALA A 77 8.38 -7.69 -9.63
C ALA A 77 9.56 -7.24 -10.53
N ALA A 78 10.32 -8.17 -11.13
CA ALA A 78 11.56 -7.85 -11.85
C ALA A 78 11.37 -6.87 -13.02
N ALA A 79 10.18 -6.83 -13.63
CA ALA A 79 9.89 -5.96 -14.78
C ALA A 79 9.80 -4.46 -14.44
N GLY A 80 9.66 -4.06 -13.17
CA GLY A 80 9.28 -2.69 -12.81
C GLY A 80 10.40 -1.77 -12.36
N ALA A 81 11.57 -1.84 -13.00
CA ALA A 81 12.70 -0.90 -12.84
C ALA A 81 13.19 -0.74 -11.39
N GLY A 82 13.21 -1.82 -10.60
CA GLY A 82 13.72 -1.78 -9.22
C GLY A 82 12.86 -1.01 -8.21
N ARG A 83 11.61 -0.66 -8.57
CA ARG A 83 10.70 0.05 -7.66
C ARG A 83 10.15 -0.79 -6.52
N LEU A 84 10.25 -2.12 -6.58
CA LEU A 84 9.94 -3.00 -5.46
C LEU A 84 11.24 -3.48 -4.81
N ARG A 85 11.38 -3.26 -3.51
CA ARG A 85 12.54 -3.65 -2.71
C ARG A 85 12.07 -4.52 -1.56
N VAL A 86 12.61 -5.73 -1.45
CA VAL A 86 12.37 -6.58 -0.28
C VAL A 86 13.39 -6.26 0.79
N LEU A 87 12.93 -6.14 2.04
CA LEU A 87 13.78 -5.90 3.21
C LEU A 87 13.39 -6.86 4.35
N ARG A 88 14.35 -7.17 5.22
CA ARG A 88 14.11 -7.91 6.46
C ARG A 88 13.30 -7.03 7.41
N LEU A 89 12.16 -7.53 7.89
CA LEU A 89 11.37 -6.87 8.92
C LEU A 89 10.66 -7.88 9.80
N ASP A 90 11.24 -8.15 10.96
CA ASP A 90 10.50 -8.67 12.10
C ASP A 90 9.91 -7.51 12.91
N VAL A 91 8.58 -7.34 12.85
CA VAL A 91 7.88 -6.24 13.53
C VAL A 91 7.96 -6.31 15.05
N THR A 92 8.34 -7.47 15.61
CA THR A 92 8.55 -7.66 17.05
C THR A 92 9.97 -7.29 17.49
N CYS A 93 10.90 -7.14 16.53
CA CYS A 93 12.28 -6.78 16.77
C CYS A 93 12.50 -5.28 16.54
N GLY A 94 12.75 -4.52 17.61
CA GLY A 94 13.01 -3.08 17.51
C GLY A 94 14.20 -2.71 16.62
N ARG A 95 15.23 -3.57 16.56
CA ARG A 95 16.38 -3.39 15.66
C ARG A 95 15.98 -3.49 14.19
N ASP A 96 15.17 -4.48 13.84
CA ASP A 96 14.69 -4.67 12.46
C ASP A 96 13.79 -3.50 12.05
N VAL A 97 12.92 -3.02 12.95
CA VAL A 97 12.07 -1.84 12.71
C VAL A 97 12.92 -0.59 12.45
N GLN A 98 13.96 -0.36 13.25
CA GLN A 98 14.85 0.78 13.08
C GLN A 98 15.64 0.70 11.76
N ALA A 99 16.19 -0.48 11.44
CA ALA A 99 16.90 -0.70 10.17
C ALA A 99 15.97 -0.52 8.96
N ALA A 100 14.72 -1.01 9.04
CA ALA A 100 13.72 -0.81 8.00
C ALA A 100 13.40 0.68 7.80
N LYS A 101 13.25 1.45 8.88
CA LYS A 101 13.04 2.90 8.82
C LYS A 101 14.18 3.60 8.11
N GLU A 102 15.43 3.31 8.48
CA GLU A 102 16.63 3.91 7.85
C GLU A 102 16.72 3.56 6.36
N LEU A 103 16.45 2.30 6.00
CA LEU A 103 16.44 1.86 4.61
C LEU A 103 15.35 2.55 3.80
N VAL A 104 14.14 2.69 4.35
CA VAL A 104 13.04 3.39 3.68
C VAL A 104 13.42 4.85 3.46
N LEU A 105 13.85 5.56 4.51
CA LEU A 105 14.19 6.98 4.44
C LEU A 105 15.30 7.27 3.42
N SER A 106 16.33 6.42 3.32
CA SER A 106 17.44 6.58 2.38
C SER A 106 17.08 6.29 0.91
N HIS A 107 15.89 5.75 0.64
CA HIS A 107 15.47 5.35 -0.70
C HIS A 107 14.09 5.89 -1.08
N LEU A 108 13.60 6.89 -0.36
CA LEU A 108 12.37 7.56 -0.73
C LEU A 108 12.55 8.23 -2.10
N PRO A 109 11.52 8.22 -2.96
CA PRO A 109 11.51 9.08 -4.13
C PRO A 109 11.47 10.56 -3.70
N ASP A 110 11.87 11.49 -4.57
CA ASP A 110 11.95 12.93 -4.25
C ASP A 110 10.66 13.51 -3.64
N ARG A 111 9.49 13.04 -4.09
CA ARG A 111 8.17 13.43 -3.53
C ARG A 111 7.82 12.79 -2.18
N GLY A 112 8.64 11.84 -1.73
CA GLY A 112 8.53 11.16 -0.44
C GLY A 112 9.32 11.85 0.67
N GLU A 113 10.25 12.75 0.33
CA GLU A 113 10.90 13.60 1.32
C GLU A 113 9.87 14.58 1.92
N ARG A 114 9.89 14.73 3.24
CA ARG A 114 8.87 15.37 4.09
C ARG A 114 8.20 16.59 3.43
N GLN A 115 6.89 16.51 3.21
CA GLN A 115 6.06 17.70 3.39
C GLN A 115 6.01 17.93 4.91
N GLU A 116 6.73 18.94 5.40
CA GLU A 116 6.51 19.43 6.77
C GLU A 116 5.01 19.69 6.95
N VAL A 117 4.42 19.02 7.93
CA VAL A 117 3.09 19.30 8.47
C VAL A 117 3.29 19.96 9.83
#